data_AF-A0A3M6URG2-F1
#
_entry.id   AF-A0A3M6URG2-F1
#
_cell.length_a   1.000
_cell.length_b   1.000
_cell.length_c   1.000
_cell.angle_alpha   90.00
_cell.angle_beta   90.00
_cell.angle_gamma   90.00
#
_symmetry.space_group_name_H-M   'P 1'
#
loop_
_entity.id
_entity.type
_entity.pdbx_description
1 polymer ?
#
loop_
_entity_poly.entity_id
_entity_poly.type
_entity_poly.pdbx_seq_one_letter_code
_entity_poly.pdbx_strand_id
1 'polypeptide(L)'
;MKAFKGIVSVPDPVAVFPLNSKYQTREIKNRVPQGVAVGVSLADGPEGNSGGSYMFAGNSLSYIEFPSNGALAVQYSITMLCWVYYTGASGPLFNYKKGNTAWGVHLLPLNQWSYVGSTYDYDTVIVRLWVDGRQTAQSSIGRVHLSTQDEVRMGAQDGDIRRFRGRIAAMQLYNVALTAEQINVLKKLMLAIS
;
A
#
# COMPACT_ATOMS: atom_id res chain seq x y z
N MET A 1 -40.00 -2.10 8.58
CA MET A 1 -38.90 -3.06 8.77
C MET A 1 -37.60 -2.38 8.36
N LYS A 2 -36.64 -2.19 9.27
CA LYS A 2 -35.29 -1.71 8.89
C LYS A 2 -34.49 -2.93 8.43
N ALA A 3 -34.10 -2.97 7.16
CA ALA A 3 -33.22 -4.01 6.65
C ALA A 3 -31.88 -3.94 7.41
N PHE A 4 -31.45 -5.06 8.01
CA PHE A 4 -30.08 -5.22 8.48
C PHE A 4 -29.18 -5.17 7.25
N LYS A 5 -28.50 -4.04 7.04
CA LYS A 5 -27.44 -3.91 6.04
C LYS A 5 -26.33 -4.86 6.49
N GLY A 6 -26.12 -5.95 5.76
CA GLY A 6 -25.18 -7.01 6.13
C GLY A 6 -23.81 -6.43 6.50
N ILE A 7 -23.25 -6.90 7.60
CA ILE A 7 -21.89 -6.52 8.03
C ILE A 7 -20.93 -7.10 6.98
N VAL A 8 -20.20 -6.23 6.29
CA VAL A 8 -19.14 -6.65 5.37
C VAL A 8 -18.00 -7.19 6.21
N SER A 9 -17.76 -8.50 6.15
CA SER A 9 -16.64 -9.15 6.83
C SER A 9 -15.34 -8.88 6.06
N VAL A 10 -14.33 -8.38 6.77
CA VAL A 10 -13.00 -8.12 6.21
C VAL A 10 -12.03 -9.19 6.72
N PRO A 11 -11.27 -9.87 5.84
CA PRO A 11 -10.24 -10.83 6.21
C PRO A 11 -9.17 -10.21 7.13
N ASP A 12 -8.55 -11.05 7.96
CA ASP A 12 -7.45 -10.58 8.79
C ASP A 12 -6.24 -10.17 7.91
N PRO A 13 -5.62 -9.00 8.16
CA PRO A 13 -4.44 -8.58 7.43
C PRO A 13 -3.24 -9.42 7.82
N VAL A 14 -2.34 -9.69 6.88
CA VAL A 14 -0.99 -10.23 7.15
C VAL A 14 -0.19 -9.26 8.00
N ALA A 15 -0.20 -7.97 7.63
CA ALA A 15 0.49 -6.91 8.36
C ALA A 15 -0.27 -5.57 8.23
N VAL A 16 -0.22 -4.77 9.30
CA VAL A 16 -0.69 -3.38 9.30
C VAL A 16 0.37 -2.50 9.94
N PHE A 17 0.91 -1.59 9.14
CA PHE A 17 1.86 -0.56 9.56
C PHE A 17 1.14 0.78 9.59
N PRO A 18 0.80 1.32 10.77
CA PRO A 18 0.14 2.63 10.88
C PRO A 18 0.97 3.76 10.26
N LEU A 19 2.30 3.65 10.29
CA LEU A 19 3.25 4.63 9.74
C LEU A 19 3.04 6.04 10.33
N ASN A 20 3.02 6.12 11.65
CA ASN A 20 2.82 7.35 12.41
C ASN A 20 3.80 7.45 13.58
N SER A 21 3.78 8.56 14.32
CA SER A 21 4.69 8.85 15.43
C SER A 21 4.63 7.83 16.57
N LYS A 22 3.46 7.21 16.80
CA LYS A 22 3.24 6.22 17.86
C LYS A 22 3.86 4.87 17.54
N TYR A 23 3.66 4.38 16.32
CA TYR A 23 4.12 3.06 15.90
C TYR A 23 5.43 3.10 15.12
N GLN A 24 5.86 4.28 14.68
CA GLN A 24 6.95 4.46 13.72
C GLN A 24 6.75 3.52 12.52
N THR A 25 7.72 2.67 12.22
CA THR A 25 7.67 1.64 11.17
C THR A 25 7.32 0.24 11.68
N ARG A 26 6.79 0.12 12.92
CA ARG A 26 6.39 -1.16 13.51
C ARG A 26 5.02 -1.61 13.04
N GLU A 27 4.86 -2.93 12.90
CA GLU A 27 3.54 -3.53 12.70
C GLU A 27 2.73 -3.48 14.00
N ILE A 28 1.43 -3.17 13.89
CA ILE A 28 0.57 -2.83 15.04
C ILE A 28 0.43 -3.97 16.07
N LYS A 29 0.58 -5.23 15.64
CA LYS A 29 0.53 -6.45 16.48
C LYS A 29 1.91 -7.09 16.68
N ASN A 30 2.99 -6.46 16.21
CA ASN A 30 4.36 -7.00 16.20
C ASN A 30 4.48 -8.40 15.56
N ARG A 31 3.67 -8.70 14.54
CA ARG A 31 3.71 -10.00 13.84
C ARG A 31 4.85 -10.13 12.84
N VAL A 32 5.39 -9.00 12.40
CA VAL A 32 6.54 -8.91 11.49
C VAL A 32 7.54 -7.87 12.03
N PRO A 33 8.82 -7.94 11.62
CA PRO A 33 9.84 -7.00 12.06
C PRO A 33 9.49 -5.54 11.75
N GLN A 34 10.10 -4.64 12.51
CA GLN A 34 10.05 -3.21 12.23
C GLN A 34 10.76 -2.88 10.92
N GLY A 35 10.20 -1.96 10.13
CA GLY A 35 10.86 -1.46 8.93
C GLY A 35 12.03 -0.51 9.24
N VAL A 36 13.03 -0.48 8.37
CA VAL A 36 14.16 0.46 8.42
C VAL A 36 13.81 1.71 7.61
N ALA A 37 13.75 2.85 8.29
CA ALA A 37 13.44 4.14 7.68
C ALA A 37 14.74 4.90 7.35
N VAL A 38 14.94 5.28 6.09
CA VAL A 38 16.13 6.01 5.62
C VAL A 38 15.68 7.26 4.87
N GLY A 39 16.17 8.44 5.31
CA GLY A 39 15.89 9.74 4.69
C GLY A 39 14.41 10.10 4.54
N VAL A 40 13.57 9.56 5.44
CA VAL A 40 12.15 9.91 5.59
C VAL A 40 11.92 10.60 6.93
N SER A 41 10.88 11.42 7.02
CA SER A 41 10.52 12.15 8.25
C SER A 41 9.04 12.01 8.56
N LEU A 42 8.66 12.17 9.83
CA LEU A 42 7.24 12.24 10.21
C LEU A 42 6.60 13.52 9.66
N ALA A 43 5.34 13.43 9.26
CA ALA A 43 4.54 14.53 8.74
C ALA A 43 3.05 14.35 9.13
N ASP A 44 2.24 15.38 8.88
CA ASP A 44 0.80 15.31 9.19
C ASP A 44 0.11 14.23 8.36
N GLY A 45 -0.81 13.51 8.99
CA GLY A 45 -1.60 12.44 8.40
C GLY A 45 -2.80 12.91 7.57
N PRO A 46 -3.61 11.97 7.07
CA PRO A 46 -4.82 12.24 6.30
C PRO A 46 -5.85 13.14 6.98
N GLU A 47 -5.94 13.09 8.31
CA GLU A 47 -6.84 13.94 9.11
C GLU A 47 -6.16 15.21 9.64
N GLY A 48 -4.95 15.52 9.18
CA GLY A 48 -4.17 16.68 9.64
C GLY A 48 -3.51 16.48 11.02
N ASN A 49 -3.57 15.27 11.56
CA ASN A 49 -2.94 14.88 12.81
C ASN A 49 -1.41 14.86 12.67
N SER A 50 -0.72 15.56 13.56
CA SER A 50 0.73 15.67 13.51
C SER A 50 1.43 14.33 13.70
N GLY A 51 2.37 14.02 12.80
CA GLY A 51 3.07 12.75 12.78
C GLY A 51 2.22 11.55 12.36
N GLY A 52 1.09 11.78 11.68
CA GLY A 52 0.22 10.72 11.15
C GLY A 52 0.69 10.08 9.84
N SER A 53 1.86 10.45 9.34
CA SER A 53 2.43 9.88 8.13
C SER A 53 3.96 9.97 8.09
N TYR A 54 4.57 9.28 7.11
CA TYR A 54 5.95 9.49 6.71
C TYR A 54 6.05 10.23 5.37
N MET A 55 6.90 11.26 5.33
CA MET A 55 7.26 12.03 4.15
C MET A 55 8.49 11.43 3.45
N PHE A 56 8.36 11.27 2.14
CA PHE A 56 9.39 10.80 1.22
C PHE A 56 9.84 11.98 0.34
N ALA A 57 11.15 12.20 0.27
CA ALA A 57 11.76 13.33 -0.40
C ALA A 57 11.89 13.16 -1.94
N GLY A 58 11.64 11.97 -2.49
CA GLY A 58 11.78 11.72 -3.93
C GLY A 58 13.22 11.52 -4.42
N ASN A 59 14.12 11.07 -3.54
CA ASN A 59 15.51 10.74 -3.89
C ASN A 59 15.84 9.29 -3.49
N SER A 60 16.99 8.76 -3.94
CA SER A 60 17.37 7.36 -3.72
C SER A 60 17.62 7.00 -2.25
N LEU A 61 17.79 7.99 -1.39
CA LEU A 61 18.02 7.82 0.05
C LEU A 61 16.75 8.07 0.86
N SER A 62 15.58 8.10 0.23
CA SER A 62 14.29 8.32 0.88
C SER A 62 13.41 7.08 0.70
N TYR A 63 13.53 6.12 1.62
CA TYR A 63 12.78 4.87 1.58
C TYR A 63 12.46 4.32 2.96
N ILE A 64 11.49 3.41 3.00
CA ILE A 64 11.28 2.49 4.13
C ILE A 64 11.42 1.07 3.58
N GLU A 65 12.20 0.26 4.26
CA GLU A 65 12.45 -1.13 3.91
C GLU A 65 11.87 -2.04 4.97
N PHE A 66 11.11 -3.05 4.56
CA PHE A 66 10.53 -4.02 5.48
C PHE A 66 11.24 -5.37 5.33
N PRO A 67 11.85 -5.91 6.42
CA PRO A 67 12.53 -7.19 6.38
C PRO A 67 11.60 -8.33 5.94
N SER A 68 12.04 -9.12 4.97
CA SER A 68 11.31 -10.26 4.40
C SER A 68 11.61 -11.56 5.15
N ASN A 69 11.02 -11.77 6.33
CA ASN A 69 11.27 -13.00 7.12
C ASN A 69 10.38 -14.19 6.70
N GLY A 70 9.96 -14.27 5.43
CA GLY A 70 9.03 -15.32 4.95
C GLY A 70 7.57 -15.18 5.43
N ALA A 71 7.26 -14.28 6.38
CA ALA A 71 5.89 -13.98 6.81
C ALA A 71 5.05 -13.26 5.72
N LEU A 72 5.72 -12.70 4.72
CA LEU A 72 5.11 -12.09 3.54
C LEU A 72 5.02 -13.07 2.37
N ALA A 73 5.25 -14.38 2.57
CA ALA A 73 5.23 -15.40 1.51
C ALA A 73 3.80 -15.61 0.97
N VAL A 74 3.32 -14.64 0.19
CA VAL A 74 2.00 -14.68 -0.43
C VAL A 74 2.13 -15.46 -1.74
N GLN A 75 2.00 -16.79 -1.72
CA GLN A 75 2.17 -17.60 -2.93
C GLN A 75 1.00 -17.49 -3.93
N TYR A 76 -0.12 -16.90 -3.52
CA TYR A 76 -1.37 -16.88 -4.28
C TYR A 76 -1.86 -15.44 -4.51
N SER A 77 -2.98 -15.07 -3.90
CA SER A 77 -3.62 -13.76 -4.05
C SER A 77 -3.08 -12.77 -3.02
N ILE A 78 -3.00 -11.49 -3.36
CA ILE A 78 -2.46 -10.46 -2.48
C ILE A 78 -3.26 -9.16 -2.62
N THR A 79 -3.38 -8.43 -1.51
CA THR A 79 -3.87 -7.04 -1.53
C THR A 79 -2.92 -6.14 -0.76
N MET A 80 -2.55 -5.01 -1.36
CA MET A 80 -1.75 -3.94 -0.76
C MET A 80 -2.58 -2.65 -0.76
N LEU A 81 -2.70 -1.98 0.39
CA LEU A 81 -3.46 -0.73 0.54
C LEU A 81 -2.71 0.28 1.39
N CYS A 82 -2.82 1.57 1.09
CA CYS A 82 -2.32 2.66 1.93
C CYS A 82 -2.99 4.00 1.62
N TRP A 83 -2.85 4.96 2.53
CA TRP A 83 -3.10 6.37 2.23
C TRP A 83 -1.87 7.01 1.62
N VAL A 84 -2.06 7.79 0.55
CA VAL A 84 -0.98 8.48 -0.13
C VAL A 84 -1.32 9.95 -0.36
N TYR A 85 -0.38 10.83 -0.03
CA TYR A 85 -0.39 12.25 -0.37
C TYR A 85 0.69 12.52 -1.41
N TYR A 86 0.31 12.72 -2.67
CA TYR A 86 1.27 12.86 -3.76
C TYR A 86 1.61 14.35 -4.03
N THR A 87 2.88 14.74 -3.91
CA THR A 87 3.32 16.15 -4.10
C THR A 87 4.08 16.41 -5.40
N GLY A 88 4.24 15.39 -6.25
CA GLY A 88 4.91 15.50 -7.55
C GLY A 88 6.36 15.04 -7.56
N ALA A 89 6.60 13.94 -8.28
CA ALA A 89 7.81 13.48 -8.96
C ALA A 89 7.45 12.13 -9.60
N SER A 90 7.80 11.90 -10.88
CA SER A 90 7.38 10.72 -11.65
C SER A 90 7.77 9.40 -10.98
N GLY A 91 6.78 8.67 -10.47
CA GLY A 91 6.90 7.27 -10.13
C GLY A 91 5.56 6.64 -9.74
N PRO A 92 5.21 5.45 -10.26
CA PRO A 92 4.01 4.74 -9.84
C PRO A 92 4.18 4.18 -8.43
N LEU A 93 3.19 4.41 -7.57
CA LEU A 93 3.14 3.93 -6.17
C LEU A 93 3.15 2.41 -6.04
N PHE A 94 2.50 1.75 -6.99
CA PHE A 94 2.57 0.31 -7.19
C PHE A 94 2.91 0.08 -8.65
N ASN A 95 4.00 -0.62 -8.93
CA ASN A 95 4.35 -1.04 -10.28
C ASN A 95 4.36 -2.56 -10.37
N TYR A 96 3.73 -3.08 -11.42
CA TYR A 96 3.95 -4.46 -11.84
C TYR A 96 4.55 -4.44 -13.26
N LYS A 97 5.73 -5.03 -13.43
CA LYS A 97 6.38 -5.20 -14.75
C LYS A 97 6.15 -6.62 -15.27
N LYS A 98 5.57 -6.74 -16.47
CA LYS A 98 5.62 -7.97 -17.28
C LYS A 98 6.05 -7.57 -18.71
N GLY A 99 7.26 -7.95 -19.11
CA GLY A 99 7.84 -7.50 -20.38
C GLY A 99 8.09 -5.98 -20.43
N ASN A 100 7.87 -5.36 -21.59
CA ASN A 100 8.11 -3.92 -21.82
C ASN A 100 6.93 -3.00 -21.45
N THR A 101 5.88 -3.50 -20.79
CA THR A 101 4.70 -2.70 -20.44
C THR A 101 4.68 -2.41 -18.93
N ALA A 102 4.73 -1.14 -18.56
CA ALA A 102 4.60 -0.69 -17.17
C ALA A 102 3.12 -0.35 -16.87
N TRP A 103 2.53 -1.03 -15.87
CA TRP A 103 1.21 -0.67 -15.33
C TRP A 103 1.38 0.03 -13.98
N GLY A 104 0.60 1.08 -13.70
CA GLY A 104 0.64 1.82 -12.44
C GLY A 104 -0.50 2.81 -12.28
N VAL A 105 -0.75 3.26 -11.05
CA VAL A 105 -1.75 4.29 -10.73
C VAL A 105 -1.27 5.63 -11.31
N HIS A 106 -1.92 6.12 -12.37
CA HIS A 106 -1.40 7.21 -13.21
C HIS A 106 -2.06 8.59 -12.95
N LEU A 107 -3.07 8.69 -12.08
CA LEU A 107 -3.86 9.92 -11.90
C LEU A 107 -4.26 10.12 -10.43
N LEU A 108 -3.29 10.36 -9.55
CA LEU A 108 -3.60 10.87 -8.22
C LEU A 108 -3.65 12.40 -8.23
N PRO A 109 -4.64 13.01 -7.57
CA PRO A 109 -4.65 14.46 -7.39
C PRO A 109 -3.37 14.89 -6.64
N LEU A 110 -2.75 15.96 -7.12
CA LEU A 110 -1.60 16.56 -6.44
C LEU A 110 -2.06 17.21 -5.14
N ASN A 111 -1.21 17.10 -4.12
CA ASN A 111 -1.38 17.75 -2.83
C ASN A 111 -2.69 17.38 -2.13
N GLN A 112 -3.18 16.16 -2.36
CA GLN A 112 -4.36 15.60 -1.75
C GLN A 112 -4.11 14.15 -1.33
N TRP A 113 -4.80 13.73 -0.27
CA TRP A 113 -4.79 12.34 0.18
C TRP A 113 -5.71 11.49 -0.69
N SER A 114 -5.21 10.34 -1.11
CA SER A 114 -5.99 9.29 -1.77
C SER A 114 -5.74 7.95 -1.08
N TYR A 115 -6.78 7.15 -0.91
CA TYR A 115 -6.65 5.77 -0.45
C TYR A 115 -6.44 4.85 -1.64
N VAL A 116 -5.24 4.30 -1.78
CA VAL A 116 -4.82 3.58 -2.98
C VAL A 116 -4.51 2.14 -2.67
N GLY A 117 -4.53 1.31 -3.70
CA GLY A 117 -4.07 -0.06 -3.56
C GLY A 117 -4.08 -0.87 -4.83
N SER A 118 -3.61 -2.10 -4.70
CA SER A 118 -3.65 -3.12 -5.73
C SER A 118 -4.13 -4.45 -5.15
N THR A 119 -4.87 -5.20 -5.95
CA THR A 119 -5.24 -6.58 -5.65
C THR A 119 -4.75 -7.46 -6.79
N TYR A 120 -4.15 -8.60 -6.49
CA TYR A 120 -3.90 -9.66 -7.45
C TYR A 120 -4.64 -10.92 -7.01
N ASP A 121 -5.37 -11.51 -7.94
CA ASP A 121 -6.12 -12.74 -7.75
C ASP A 121 -5.44 -13.86 -8.55
N TYR A 122 -4.95 -14.89 -7.87
CA TYR A 122 -4.22 -16.00 -8.48
C TYR A 122 -5.09 -16.88 -9.37
N ASP A 123 -6.37 -17.05 -9.01
CA ASP A 123 -7.30 -17.93 -9.72
C ASP A 123 -7.74 -17.28 -11.02
N THR A 124 -8.07 -15.99 -10.97
CA THR A 124 -8.48 -15.22 -12.16
C THR A 124 -7.31 -14.61 -12.92
N VAL A 125 -6.10 -14.63 -12.36
CA VAL A 125 -4.87 -13.98 -12.85
C VAL A 125 -4.99 -12.48 -13.12
N ILE A 126 -5.97 -11.82 -12.49
CA ILE A 126 -6.28 -10.41 -12.66
C ILE A 126 -5.62 -9.57 -11.57
N VAL A 127 -4.90 -8.54 -11.99
CA VAL A 127 -4.53 -7.40 -11.15
C VAL A 127 -5.59 -6.32 -11.30
N ARG A 128 -6.00 -5.70 -10.19
CA ARG A 128 -6.83 -4.48 -10.16
C ARG A 128 -6.11 -3.39 -9.39
N LEU A 129 -6.27 -2.16 -9.85
CA LEU A 129 -5.80 -0.95 -9.17
C LEU A 129 -6.99 -0.18 -8.61
N TRP A 130 -6.81 0.38 -7.43
CA TRP A 130 -7.85 1.02 -6.64
C TRP A 130 -7.43 2.44 -6.24
N VAL A 131 -8.37 3.39 -6.35
CA VAL A 131 -8.25 4.76 -5.83
C VAL A 131 -9.57 5.13 -5.15
N ASP A 132 -9.49 5.54 -3.90
CA ASP A 132 -10.61 5.92 -3.02
C ASP A 132 -11.74 4.89 -2.97
N GLY A 133 -11.38 3.61 -3.06
CA GLY A 133 -12.30 2.47 -3.05
C GLY A 133 -13.02 2.22 -4.38
N ARG A 134 -12.61 2.87 -5.46
CA ARG A 134 -13.06 2.60 -6.84
C ARG A 134 -11.97 1.90 -7.62
N GLN A 135 -12.34 0.88 -8.40
CA GLN A 135 -11.41 0.27 -9.34
C GLN A 135 -11.12 1.25 -10.48
N THR A 136 -9.84 1.55 -10.72
CA THR A 136 -9.42 2.49 -11.77
C THR A 136 -8.79 1.80 -12.97
N ALA A 137 -8.23 0.61 -12.77
CA ALA A 137 -7.67 -0.20 -13.85
C ALA A 137 -7.71 -1.69 -13.49
N GLN A 138 -7.63 -2.53 -14.51
CA GLN A 138 -7.39 -3.96 -14.36
C GLN A 138 -6.59 -4.51 -15.55
N SER A 139 -5.87 -5.60 -15.33
CA SER A 139 -5.17 -6.34 -16.39
C SER A 139 -4.98 -7.80 -16.00
N SER A 140 -4.86 -8.68 -16.99
CA SER A 140 -4.46 -10.06 -16.78
C SER A 140 -2.96 -10.20 -17.01
N ILE A 141 -2.22 -10.64 -15.99
CA ILE A 141 -0.76 -10.76 -16.05
C ILE A 141 -0.31 -12.23 -16.06
N GLY A 142 -1.22 -13.18 -16.02
CA GLY A 142 -0.91 -14.60 -15.84
C GLY A 142 -0.54 -14.95 -14.40
N ARG A 143 -0.14 -16.21 -14.17
CA ARG A 143 0.34 -16.66 -12.87
C ARG A 143 1.75 -16.17 -12.63
N VAL A 144 1.94 -15.52 -11.50
CA VAL A 144 3.22 -14.94 -11.12
C VAL A 144 3.59 -15.51 -9.77
N HIS A 145 4.84 -15.97 -9.63
CA HIS A 145 5.33 -16.38 -8.34
C HIS A 145 5.71 -15.10 -7.60
N LEU A 146 4.87 -14.69 -6.65
CA LEU A 146 5.14 -13.58 -5.76
C LEU A 146 6.19 -14.04 -4.75
N SER A 147 7.44 -14.13 -5.19
CA SER A 147 8.56 -14.34 -4.28
C SER A 147 8.81 -13.03 -3.55
N THR A 148 8.39 -12.96 -2.29
CA THR A 148 8.76 -11.89 -1.34
C THR A 148 9.99 -12.30 -0.54
N GLN A 149 10.85 -13.17 -1.09
CA GLN A 149 12.11 -13.52 -0.44
C GLN A 149 13.08 -12.32 -0.42
N ASP A 150 12.88 -11.33 -1.29
CA ASP A 150 13.61 -10.07 -1.29
C ASP A 150 12.90 -9.00 -0.46
N GLU A 151 13.68 -8.05 0.05
CA GLU A 151 13.23 -6.91 0.87
C GLU A 151 12.14 -6.11 0.15
N VAL A 152 11.05 -5.77 0.87
CA VAL A 152 10.00 -4.90 0.32
C VAL A 152 10.33 -3.45 0.63
N ARG A 153 10.63 -2.67 -0.41
CA ARG A 153 10.98 -1.25 -0.27
C ARG A 153 9.86 -0.35 -0.83
N MET A 154 9.54 0.72 -0.09
CA MET A 154 8.65 1.80 -0.52
C MET A 154 9.43 3.11 -0.62
N GLY A 155 9.12 3.95 -1.62
CA GLY A 155 9.76 5.27 -1.82
C GLY A 155 10.78 5.30 -2.95
N ALA A 156 11.73 4.37 -2.95
CA ALA A 156 12.76 4.20 -3.97
C ALA A 156 13.15 2.72 -4.09
N GLN A 157 13.56 2.26 -5.27
CA GLN A 157 14.08 0.90 -5.49
C GLN A 157 15.40 0.99 -6.27
N ASP A 158 16.37 0.13 -5.94
CA ASP A 158 17.67 0.14 -6.60
C ASP A 158 17.53 -0.20 -8.08
N GLY A 159 18.13 0.63 -8.94
CA GLY A 159 18.01 0.54 -10.40
C GLY A 159 16.72 1.13 -11.00
N ASP A 160 15.75 1.58 -10.20
CA ASP A 160 14.58 2.32 -10.70
C ASP A 160 14.79 3.84 -10.52
N ILE A 161 14.77 4.57 -11.64
CA ILE A 161 14.90 6.04 -11.64
C ILE A 161 13.68 6.75 -11.08
N ARG A 162 12.54 6.04 -10.97
CA ARG A 162 11.28 6.58 -10.49
C ARG A 162 11.29 6.59 -8.97
N ARG A 163 11.14 7.78 -8.39
CA ARG A 163 11.26 7.99 -6.94
C ARG A 163 10.03 8.71 -6.44
N PHE A 164 9.39 8.13 -5.44
CA PHE A 164 8.17 8.68 -4.89
C PHE A 164 8.48 9.88 -4.01
N ARG A 165 7.82 11.00 -4.30
CA ARG A 165 7.80 12.20 -3.46
C ARG A 165 6.38 12.44 -2.97
N GLY A 166 6.21 12.45 -1.66
CA GLY A 166 4.91 12.58 -1.03
C GLY A 166 4.88 11.93 0.35
N ARG A 167 3.69 11.73 0.89
CA ARG A 167 3.50 11.11 2.21
C ARG A 167 2.75 9.79 2.09
N ILE A 168 3.06 8.85 2.97
CA ILE A 168 2.37 7.57 3.05
C ILE A 168 1.97 7.30 4.51
N ALA A 169 0.75 6.79 4.70
CA ALA A 169 0.21 6.39 5.99
C ALA A 169 -0.56 5.06 5.89
N ALA A 170 -0.70 4.37 7.03
CA ALA A 170 -1.52 3.17 7.21
C ALA A 170 -1.37 2.10 6.10
N MET A 171 -0.15 1.59 5.90
CA MET A 171 0.12 0.53 4.94
C MET A 171 -0.42 -0.82 5.44
N GLN A 172 -1.12 -1.55 4.58
CA GLN A 172 -1.75 -2.84 4.89
C GLN A 172 -1.40 -3.88 3.84
N LEU A 173 -1.31 -5.13 4.30
CA LEU A 173 -1.11 -6.29 3.46
C LEU A 173 -2.11 -7.40 3.81
N TYR A 174 -2.67 -8.04 2.79
CA TYR A 174 -3.55 -9.21 2.89
C TYR A 174 -3.06 -10.30 1.93
N ASN A 175 -3.27 -11.55 2.30
CA ASN A 175 -2.98 -12.75 1.49
C ASN A 175 -4.17 -13.24 0.67
N VAL A 176 -5.10 -12.34 0.37
CA VAL A 176 -6.30 -12.57 -0.44
C VAL A 176 -6.53 -11.35 -1.34
N ALA A 177 -7.24 -11.54 -2.45
CA ALA A 177 -7.73 -10.43 -3.27
C ALA A 177 -9.00 -9.86 -2.65
N LEU A 178 -8.93 -8.65 -2.08
CA LEU A 178 -10.08 -8.02 -1.44
C LEU A 178 -11.09 -7.47 -2.46
N THR A 179 -12.36 -7.43 -2.06
CA THR A 179 -13.44 -6.82 -2.86
C THR A 179 -13.51 -5.31 -2.68
N ALA A 180 -14.23 -4.62 -3.58
CA ALA A 180 -14.48 -3.20 -3.48
C ALA A 180 -15.16 -2.81 -2.15
N GLU A 181 -16.10 -3.63 -1.66
CA GLU A 181 -16.81 -3.40 -0.40
C GLU A 181 -15.85 -3.48 0.80
N GLN A 182 -14.98 -4.50 0.82
CA GLN A 182 -13.97 -4.67 1.87
C GLN A 182 -12.97 -3.51 1.88
N ILE A 183 -12.50 -3.08 0.69
CA ILE A 183 -11.61 -1.92 0.55
C ILE A 183 -12.29 -0.64 1.04
N ASN A 184 -13.59 -0.45 0.77
CA ASN A 184 -14.33 0.72 1.26
C ASN A 184 -14.56 0.71 2.78
N VAL A 185 -14.66 -0.47 3.41
CA VAL A 185 -14.65 -0.59 4.88
C VAL A 185 -13.28 -0.19 5.43
N LEU A 186 -12.21 -0.76 4.86
CA LEU A 186 -10.84 -0.50 5.31
C LEU A 186 -10.43 0.95 5.15
N LYS A 187 -10.80 1.61 4.05
CA LYS A 187 -10.57 3.05 3.85
C LYS A 187 -10.99 3.88 5.06
N LYS A 188 -12.15 3.57 5.65
CA LYS A 188 -12.70 4.28 6.81
C LYS A 188 -11.97 3.91 8.10
N LEU A 189 -11.72 2.62 8.31
CA LEU A 189 -11.04 2.14 9.52
C LEU A 189 -9.61 2.64 9.61
N MET A 190 -8.94 2.73 8.45
CA MET A 190 -7.52 3.01 8.37
C MET A 190 -7.21 4.50 8.43
N LEU A 191 -8.24 5.34 8.23
CA LEU A 191 -8.20 6.76 8.52
C LEU A 191 -8.05 7.03 10.03
N ALA A 192 -8.66 6.21 10.89
CA ALA A 192 -8.63 6.40 12.34
C ALA A 192 -7.30 5.99 13.01
N ILE A 193 -6.41 5.32 12.27
CA ILE A 193 -5.10 4.89 12.78
C ILE A 193 -3.94 5.61 12.09
N SER A 194 -4.22 6.41 11.05
CA SER A 194 -3.25 7.25 10.37
C SER A 194 -3.08 8.55 11.11
#